data_AF-A0A933XZ27-F1
#
_entry.id   AF-A0A933XZ27-F1
#
_cell.length_a   1.000
_cell.length_b   1.000
_cell.length_c   1.000
_cell.angle_alpha   90.00
_cell.angle_beta   90.00
_cell.angle_gamma   90.00
#
_symmetry.space_group_name_H-M   'P 1'
#
loop_
_entity.id
_entity.type
_entity.pdbx_description
1 polymer ?
#
loop_
_entity_poly.entity_id
_entity_poly.type
_entity_poly.pdbx_seq_one_letter_code
_entity_poly.pdbx_strand_id
1 'polypeptide(L)'
;MLSSVGAQSDAFVAALAEHFGLAPPDAPMLASIPVDALALADDPDRIVTQPVRFKLFFQPNGSEEGYAEVFLNVDAPAKRVEFNEKDTGYREPLLRALTSRPTPVEPHVS
;
A
#
# COMPACT_ATOMS: atom_id res chain seq x y z
N MET A 1 3.01 -7.73 -7.05
CA MET A 1 1.80 -6.99 -7.45
C MET A 1 0.77 -7.07 -6.35
N LEU A 2 0.19 -5.94 -5.97
CA LEU A 2 -1.03 -5.87 -5.16
C LEU A 2 -2.22 -5.72 -6.13
N SER A 3 -3.21 -6.59 -6.02
CA SER A 3 -4.33 -6.64 -6.99
C SER A 3 -5.66 -6.34 -6.30
N SER A 4 -6.52 -5.58 -6.99
CA SER A 4 -7.89 -5.35 -6.55
C SER A 4 -8.75 -6.61 -6.75
N VAL A 5 -9.67 -6.84 -5.82
CA VAL A 5 -10.72 -7.88 -5.90
C VAL A 5 -12.11 -7.28 -6.17
N GLY A 6 -12.16 -6.03 -6.63
CA GLY A 6 -13.40 -5.29 -6.93
C GLY A 6 -13.92 -4.52 -5.72
N ALA A 7 -15.23 -4.57 -5.48
CA ALA A 7 -15.91 -3.69 -4.52
C ALA A 7 -15.34 -3.74 -3.08
N GLN A 8 -14.78 -4.87 -2.64
CA GLN A 8 -14.13 -4.97 -1.33
C GLN A 8 -12.84 -4.14 -1.26
N SER A 9 -12.07 -4.13 -2.35
CA SER A 9 -10.88 -3.29 -2.48
C SER A 9 -11.24 -1.80 -2.54
N ASP A 10 -12.31 -1.44 -3.26
CA ASP A 10 -12.79 -0.06 -3.32
C ASP A 10 -13.26 0.43 -1.94
N ALA A 11 -14.00 -0.41 -1.21
CA ALA A 11 -14.42 -0.12 0.16
C ALA A 11 -13.23 0.02 1.12
N PHE A 12 -12.19 -0.79 0.96
CA PHE A 12 -10.96 -0.67 1.76
C PHE A 12 -10.27 0.68 1.53
N VAL A 13 -10.11 1.11 0.27
CA VAL A 13 -9.50 2.42 -0.03
C VAL A 13 -10.34 3.57 0.51
N ALA A 14 -11.68 3.49 0.41
CA ALA A 14 -12.57 4.49 0.99
C ALA A 14 -12.44 4.56 2.52
N ALA A 15 -12.37 3.41 3.20
CA ALA A 15 -12.17 3.33 4.65
C ALA A 15 -10.80 3.90 5.08
N LEU A 16 -9.75 3.69 4.28
CA LEU A 16 -8.45 4.33 4.52
C LEU A 16 -8.55 5.86 4.42
N ALA A 17 -9.21 6.38 3.39
CA ALA A 17 -9.39 7.82 3.23
C ALA A 17 -10.13 8.46 4.42
N GLU A 18 -11.22 7.82 4.86
CA GLU A 18 -11.96 8.23 6.06
C GLU A 18 -11.06 8.19 7.30
N HIS A 19 -10.34 7.09 7.52
CA HIS A 19 -9.43 6.93 8.67
C HIS A 19 -8.33 8.00 8.69
N PHE A 20 -7.83 8.38 7.51
CA PHE A 20 -6.80 9.41 7.35
C PHE A 20 -7.34 10.84 7.48
N GLY A 21 -8.66 11.05 7.48
CA GLY A 21 -9.28 12.36 7.46
C GLY A 21 -9.17 13.06 6.10
N LEU A 22 -9.03 12.28 5.02
CA LEU A 22 -8.92 12.76 3.64
C LEU A 22 -10.26 12.66 2.90
N ALA A 23 -10.38 13.38 1.80
CA ALA A 23 -11.55 13.25 0.93
C ALA A 23 -11.65 11.81 0.37
N PRO A 24 -12.86 11.27 0.20
CA PRO A 24 -13.04 9.99 -0.45
C PRO A 24 -12.44 10.02 -1.87
N PRO A 25 -11.82 8.94 -2.35
CA PRO A 25 -11.25 8.92 -3.68
C PRO A 25 -12.34 8.96 -4.76
N ASP A 26 -12.09 9.72 -5.83
CA ASP A 26 -13.00 9.82 -6.99
C ASP A 26 -12.92 8.59 -7.93
N ALA A 27 -12.01 7.65 -7.65
CA ALA A 27 -11.73 6.48 -8.47
C ALA A 27 -11.63 5.20 -7.62
N PRO A 28 -11.98 4.04 -8.19
CA PRO A 28 -11.81 2.74 -7.53
C PRO A 28 -10.33 2.38 -7.34
N MET A 29 -10.06 1.33 -6.55
CA MET A 29 -8.72 0.77 -6.44
C MET A 29 -8.28 0.23 -7.81
N LEU A 30 -7.03 0.54 -8.20
CA LEU A 30 -6.44 0.04 -9.43
C LEU A 30 -6.44 -1.50 -9.45
N ALA A 31 -6.71 -2.08 -10.62
CA ALA A 31 -6.77 -3.52 -10.81
C ALA A 31 -5.47 -4.22 -10.39
N SER A 32 -4.31 -3.60 -10.63
CA SER A 32 -3.01 -4.13 -10.24
C SER A 32 -2.00 -3.00 -10.03
N ILE A 33 -1.27 -3.07 -8.92
CA ILE A 33 -0.33 -2.05 -8.46
C ILE A 33 1.03 -2.71 -8.24
N PRO A 34 2.11 -2.20 -8.85
CA PRO A 34 3.46 -2.63 -8.51
C PRO A 34 3.79 -2.15 -7.10
N VAL A 35 4.21 -3.09 -6.25
CA VAL A 35 4.59 -2.85 -4.86
C VAL A 35 5.79 -3.72 -4.58
N ASP A 36 6.85 -3.13 -4.06
CA ASP A 36 7.98 -3.88 -3.53
C ASP A 36 7.68 -4.21 -2.07
N ALA A 37 7.97 -5.44 -1.66
CA ALA A 37 7.73 -5.92 -0.31
C ALA A 37 9.01 -6.50 0.28
N LEU A 38 9.34 -6.06 1.50
CA LEU A 38 10.49 -6.53 2.26
C LEU A 38 10.03 -7.11 3.59
N ALA A 39 10.37 -8.37 3.87
CA ALA A 39 10.11 -8.98 5.17
C ALA A 39 11.03 -8.38 6.24
N LEU A 40 10.48 -8.07 7.41
CA LEU A 40 11.21 -7.42 8.51
C LEU A 40 11.80 -8.46 9.47
N ALA A 41 12.87 -9.12 9.03
CA ALA A 41 13.56 -10.20 9.76
C ALA A 41 12.68 -11.41 10.11
N ASP A 42 11.49 -11.50 9.50
CA ASP A 42 10.58 -12.63 9.59
C ASP A 42 10.72 -13.49 8.32
N ASP A 43 10.33 -14.76 8.42
CA ASP A 43 10.29 -15.70 7.29
C ASP A 43 8.89 -15.71 6.65
N PRO A 44 8.72 -15.18 5.42
CA PRO A 44 7.43 -15.13 4.74
C PRO A 44 6.78 -16.49 4.51
N ASP A 45 7.58 -17.56 4.38
CA ASP A 45 7.07 -18.90 4.15
C ASP A 45 6.30 -19.42 5.38
N ARG A 46 6.48 -18.78 6.53
CA ARG A 46 5.84 -19.15 7.80
C ARG A 46 4.58 -18.35 8.11
N ILE A 47 4.10 -17.50 7.20
CA ILE A 47 2.95 -16.59 7.39
C ILE A 47 1.66 -17.28 7.86
N VAL A 48 1.46 -18.57 7.53
CA VAL A 48 0.30 -19.35 7.96
C VAL A 48 0.42 -19.87 9.40
N THR A 49 1.64 -19.89 9.95
CA THR A 49 1.94 -20.48 11.27
C THR A 49 2.33 -19.46 12.33
N GLN A 50 2.75 -18.26 11.93
CA GLN A 50 3.20 -17.22 12.84
C GLN A 50 2.98 -15.83 12.23
N PRO A 51 2.98 -14.76 13.05
CA PRO A 51 2.98 -13.40 12.56
C PRO A 51 4.20 -13.11 11.68
N VAL A 52 3.98 -12.41 10.57
CA VAL A 52 5.03 -11.93 9.65
C VAL A 52 4.78 -10.46 9.35
N ARG A 53 5.84 -9.66 9.41
CA ARG A 53 5.81 -8.23 9.16
C ARG A 53 6.53 -7.89 7.87
N PHE A 54 5.92 -7.03 7.08
CA PHE A 54 6.47 -6.52 5.84
C PHE A 54 6.53 -5.01 5.87
N LYS A 55 7.54 -4.47 5.20
CA LYS A 55 7.53 -3.10 4.71
C LYS A 55 7.18 -3.11 3.22
N LEU A 56 6.13 -2.39 2.86
CA LEU A 56 5.67 -2.23 1.50
C LEU A 56 6.11 -0.87 0.98
N PHE A 57 6.54 -0.83 -0.28
CA PHE A 57 6.98 0.38 -0.97
C PHE A 57 6.12 0.59 -2.21
N PHE A 58 5.41 1.71 -2.24
CA PHE A 58 4.60 2.15 -3.36
C PHE A 58 5.36 3.20 -4.16
N GLN A 59 5.37 3.04 -5.47
CA GLN A 59 6.14 3.87 -6.41
C GLN A 59 7.63 4.06 -6.00
N PRO A 60 8.38 2.99 -5.71
CA PRO A 60 9.76 3.10 -5.21
C PRO A 60 10.74 3.77 -6.18
N ASN A 61 10.41 3.80 -7.48
CA ASN A 61 11.18 4.47 -8.53
C ASN A 61 10.45 5.72 -9.09
N GLY A 62 9.41 6.20 -8.41
CA GLY A 62 8.61 7.36 -8.80
C GLY A 62 9.13 8.68 -8.23
N SER A 63 8.30 9.73 -8.29
CA SER A 63 8.60 11.00 -7.61
C SER A 63 8.44 10.86 -6.09
N GLU A 64 9.11 11.72 -5.33
CA GLU A 64 8.95 11.77 -3.87
C GLU A 64 7.48 12.00 -3.46
N GLU A 65 6.73 12.79 -4.23
CA GLU A 65 5.29 13.04 -3.99
C GLU A 65 4.40 11.82 -4.21
N GLY A 66 4.84 10.84 -4.99
CA GLY A 66 4.10 9.60 -5.26
C GLY A 66 4.51 8.42 -4.38
N TYR A 67 5.60 8.58 -3.63
CA TYR A 67 6.21 7.52 -2.83
C TYR A 67 5.48 7.32 -1.51
N ALA A 68 5.20 6.06 -1.14
CA ALA A 68 4.64 5.71 0.16
C ALA A 68 5.25 4.44 0.76
N GLU A 69 5.42 4.46 2.08
CA GLU A 69 5.84 3.30 2.88
C GLU A 69 4.72 2.86 3.84
N VAL A 70 4.44 1.56 3.84
CA VAL A 70 3.43 0.94 4.72
C VAL A 70 4.03 -0.24 5.47
N PHE A 71 3.68 -0.39 6.75
CA PHE A 71 3.88 -1.61 7.50
C PHE A 71 2.65 -2.51 7.36
N LEU A 72 2.85 -3.72 6.83
CA LEU A 72 1.83 -4.76 6.75
C LEU A 72 2.20 -5.86 7.74
N ASN A 73 1.38 -6.04 8.78
CA ASN A 73 1.52 -7.16 9.72
C ASN A 73 0.42 -8.17 9.44
N VAL A 74 0.81 -9.42 9.17
CA VAL A 74 -0.14 -10.51 8.92
C VAL A 74 0.01 -11.54 10.03
N ASP A 75 -1.09 -11.75 10.76
CA ASP A 75 -1.22 -12.81 11.76
C ASP A 75 -2.38 -13.72 11.34
N ALA A 76 -2.06 -14.67 10.46
CA ALA A 76 -3.05 -15.61 9.92
C ALA A 76 -3.68 -16.50 11.00
N PRO A 77 -2.94 -17.03 12.00
CA PRO A 77 -3.54 -17.76 13.12
C PRO A 77 -4.60 -16.95 13.89
N ALA A 78 -4.35 -15.66 14.12
CA ALA A 78 -5.31 -14.76 14.76
C ALA A 78 -6.34 -14.15 13.80
N LYS A 79 -6.27 -14.45 12.50
CA LYS A 79 -7.10 -13.85 11.43
C LYS A 79 -7.05 -12.31 11.44
N ARG A 80 -5.88 -11.75 11.70
CA ARG A 80 -5.68 -10.31 11.79
C ARG A 80 -4.68 -9.83 10.75
N VAL A 81 -5.02 -8.73 10.09
CA VAL A 81 -4.14 -7.98 9.22
C VAL A 81 -4.14 -6.54 9.70
N GLU A 82 -2.95 -5.97 9.86
CA GLU A 82 -2.77 -4.56 10.20
C GLU A 82 -2.03 -3.89 9.03
N PHE A 83 -2.55 -2.75 8.60
CA PHE A 83 -2.03 -1.99 7.47
C PHE A 83 -1.84 -0.54 7.91
N ASN A 84 -0.60 -0.15 8.17
CA ASN A 84 -0.28 1.12 8.83
C ASN A 84 0.68 1.94 7.97
N GLU A 85 0.34 3.20 7.71
CA GLU A 85 1.32 4.16 7.17
C GLU A 85 2.52 4.26 8.12
N LYS A 86 3.73 4.43 7.56
CA LYS A 86 4.91 4.63 8.41
C LYS A 86 4.84 5.96 9.17
N ASP A 87 4.33 6.99 8.52
CA ASP A 87 4.05 8.30 9.09
C ASP A 87 2.95 9.00 8.28
N THR A 88 2.39 10.07 8.86
CA THR A 88 1.22 10.77 8.29
C THR A 88 1.49 11.41 6.94
N GLY A 89 2.76 11.69 6.59
CA GLY A 89 3.13 12.25 5.29
C GLY A 89 2.86 11.30 4.12
N TYR A 90 2.76 9.99 4.39
CA TYR A 90 2.50 8.99 3.35
C TYR A 90 1.02 8.77 3.03
N ARG A 91 0.08 9.38 3.76
CA ARG A 91 -1.36 9.12 3.59
C ARG A 91 -1.88 9.49 2.19
N GLU A 92 -1.59 10.70 1.74
CA GLU A 92 -1.99 11.15 0.39
C GLU A 92 -1.26 10.38 -0.73
N PRO A 93 0.09 10.22 -0.70
CA PRO A 93 0.78 9.40 -1.68
C PRO A 93 0.27 7.95 -1.74
N LEU A 94 -0.06 7.36 -0.59
CA LEU A 94 -0.59 6.01 -0.50
C LEU A 94 -1.97 5.88 -1.18
N LEU A 95 -2.91 6.77 -0.85
CA LEU A 95 -4.22 6.78 -1.52
C LEU A 95 -4.06 6.95 -3.03
N ARG A 96 -3.21 7.89 -3.45
CA ARG A 96 -2.91 8.11 -4.87
C ARG A 96 -2.33 6.87 -5.53
N ALA A 97 -1.40 6.17 -4.88
CA ALA A 97 -0.81 4.94 -5.39
C ALA A 97 -1.84 3.80 -5.54
N LEU A 98 -2.89 3.80 -4.72
CA LEU A 98 -3.97 2.82 -4.78
C LEU A 98 -5.00 3.12 -5.87
N THR A 99 -5.22 4.39 -6.24
CA THR A 99 -6.33 4.80 -7.13
C THR A 99 -5.90 5.43 -8.44
N SER A 100 -4.64 5.81 -8.60
CA SER A 100 -4.16 6.56 -9.76
C SER A 100 -2.87 5.95 -10.31
N ARG A 101 -2.81 5.82 -11.63
CA ARG A 101 -1.59 5.33 -12.28
C ARG A 101 -0.45 6.32 -12.00
N PRO A 102 0.77 5.82 -11.72
CA PRO A 102 1.92 6.70 -11.57
C PRO A 102 2.07 7.55 -12.83
N THR A 103 2.26 8.85 -12.67
CA THR A 103 2.73 9.68 -13.77
C THR A 103 4.18 9.25 -14.04
N PRO A 104 4.55 8.89 -15.29
CA PRO A 104 5.94 8.58 -15.60
C PRO A 104 6.82 9.75 -15.21
N VAL A 105 7.86 9.51 -14.41
CA VAL A 105 8.91 10.50 -14.19
C VAL A 105 9.74 10.55 -15.47
N GLU A 106 9.81 11.70 -16.14
CA GLU A 106 10.73 11.86 -17.26
C GLU A 106 12.15 11.58 -16.77
N PRO A 107 12.96 10.80 -17.50
CA PRO A 107 14.34 10.57 -17.10
C PRO A 107 15.05 11.93 -17.03
N HIS A 108 15.67 12.23 -15.89
CA HIS A 108 16.63 13.33 -15.81
C HIS A 108 17.76 13.03 -16.80
N VAL A 109 17.76 13.77 -17.92
CA VAL A 109 18.89 13.82 -18.83
C VAL A 109 19.96 14.64 -18.13
N SER A 110 20.94 13.94 -17.54
CA SER A 110 22.19 14.54 -17.04
C SER A 110 23.05 15.07 -18.19
#